data_AF-A0A534UHJ1-F1
#
_entry.id   AF-A0A534UHJ1-F1
#
_cell.length_a   1.000
_cell.length_b   1.000
_cell.length_c   1.000
_cell.angle_alpha   90.00
_cell.angle_beta   90.00
_cell.angle_gamma   90.00
#
_symmetry.space_group_name_H-M   'P 1'
#
loop_
_entity.id
_entity.type
_entity.pdbx_description
1 polymer ?
#
loop_
_entity_poly.entity_id
_entity_poly.type
_entity_poly.pdbx_seq_one_letter_code
_entity_poly.pdbx_strand_id
1 'polypeptide(L)'
;MLLNGPRLTHRVPFLWRFHVVHHIRVAQVVTIGVSPLALSIWQTGLLVSILFHHSHVRLPVVLERRLALVVVTPRLHVIHHSIVRTETDSN
;
A
#
# COMPACT_ATOMS: atom_id res chain seq x y z
N MET A 1 15.11 -47.61 -9.06
CA MET A 1 15.38 -46.74 -10.23
C MET A 1 14.29 -45.66 -10.22
N LEU A 2 14.43 -44.62 -9.38
CA LEU A 2 14.76 -43.22 -9.74
C LEU A 2 13.83 -42.70 -10.86
N LEU A 3 12.98 -41.67 -10.69
CA LEU A 3 13.27 -40.23 -10.58
C LEU A 3 12.06 -39.50 -9.91
N ASN A 4 12.24 -38.74 -8.80
CA ASN A 4 12.38 -37.26 -8.71
C ASN A 4 11.09 -36.42 -8.56
N GLY A 5 10.99 -35.67 -7.46
CA GLY A 5 10.25 -34.39 -7.40
C GLY A 5 9.45 -34.12 -6.11
N PRO A 6 9.81 -33.13 -5.27
CA PRO A 6 9.18 -32.88 -3.97
C PRO A 6 7.82 -32.17 -4.16
N ARG A 7 6.71 -32.89 -4.05
CA ARG A 7 5.38 -32.25 -3.89
C ARG A 7 5.15 -31.86 -2.42
N LEU A 8 5.94 -30.89 -1.93
CA LEU A 8 5.87 -30.39 -0.55
C LEU A 8 5.23 -29.00 -0.42
N THR A 9 4.42 -28.55 -1.37
CA THR A 9 3.93 -27.16 -1.39
C THR A 9 2.42 -27.02 -1.54
N HIS A 10 1.61 -27.76 -0.76
CA HIS A 10 0.14 -27.52 -0.71
C HIS A 10 -0.53 -27.73 0.68
N ARG A 11 0.22 -27.76 1.78
CA ARG A 11 -0.35 -28.08 3.12
C ARG A 11 -1.19 -26.97 3.77
N VAL A 12 -1.17 -25.74 3.27
CA VAL A 12 -1.91 -24.61 3.85
C VAL A 12 -2.62 -23.82 2.75
N PRO A 13 -3.92 -24.04 2.49
CA PRO A 13 -4.67 -23.39 1.40
C PRO A 13 -4.63 -21.84 1.45
N PHE A 14 -4.46 -21.27 2.64
CA PHE A 14 -4.25 -19.84 2.84
C PHE A 14 -3.01 -19.32 2.08
N LEU A 15 -1.88 -20.03 2.16
CA LEU A 15 -0.62 -19.63 1.51
C LEU A 15 -0.70 -19.67 -0.03
N TRP A 16 -1.61 -20.48 -0.58
CA TRP A 16 -1.85 -20.56 -2.03
C TRP A 16 -2.43 -19.25 -2.59
N ARG A 17 -3.34 -18.59 -1.84
CA ARG A 17 -3.93 -17.32 -2.26
C ARG A 17 -2.87 -16.22 -2.38
N PHE A 18 -1.85 -16.25 -1.52
CA PHE A 18 -0.70 -15.34 -1.62
C PHE A 18 0.19 -15.67 -2.82
N HIS A 19 0.46 -16.95 -3.09
CA HIS A 19 1.28 -17.37 -4.24
C HIS A 19 0.76 -16.84 -5.57
N VAL A 20 -0.55 -17.01 -5.83
CA VAL A 20 -1.16 -16.56 -7.09
C VAL A 20 -1.05 -15.04 -7.25
N VAL A 21 -1.34 -14.28 -6.19
CA VAL A 21 -1.26 -12.81 -6.22
C VAL A 21 0.18 -12.34 -6.44
N HIS A 22 1.17 -12.99 -5.81
CA HIS A 22 2.58 -12.65 -6.00
C HIS A 22 3.05 -12.90 -7.44
N HIS A 23 2.71 -14.04 -8.04
CA HIS A 23 3.09 -14.34 -9.42
C HIS A 23 2.44 -13.39 -10.42
N ILE A 24 1.16 -13.07 -10.24
CA ILE A 24 0.46 -12.12 -11.11
C ILE A 24 1.11 -10.73 -11.03
N ARG A 25 1.47 -10.25 -9.82
CA ARG A 25 2.14 -8.94 -9.68
C ARG A 25 3.51 -8.91 -10.35
N VAL A 26 4.31 -9.97 -10.22
CA VAL A 26 5.60 -10.06 -10.93
C VAL A 26 5.38 -10.02 -12.45
N ALA A 27 4.44 -10.81 -12.96
CA ALA A 27 4.12 -10.82 -14.39
C ALA A 27 3.65 -9.45 -14.89
N GLN A 28 2.82 -8.73 -14.11
CA GLN A 28 2.38 -7.37 -14.43
C GLN A 28 3.55 -6.40 -14.53
N VAL A 29 4.43 -6.35 -13.52
CA VAL A 29 5.61 -5.46 -13.49
C VAL A 29 6.52 -5.71 -14.70
N VAL A 30 6.79 -6.99 -15.01
CA VAL A 30 7.63 -7.39 -16.14
C VAL A 30 6.97 -7.02 -17.48
N THR A 31 5.67 -7.27 -17.63
CA THR A 31 4.94 -7.00 -18.89
C THR A 31 4.84 -5.51 -19.19
N ILE A 32 4.60 -4.68 -18.16
CA ILE A 32 4.58 -3.22 -18.30
C ILE A 32 5.99 -2.68 -18.53
N GLY A 33 7.03 -3.42 -18.14
CA GLY A 33 8.43 -3.01 -18.29
C GLY A 33 8.85 -1.96 -17.25
N VAL A 34 8.24 -1.98 -16.05
CA VAL A 34 8.61 -1.04 -14.98
C VAL A 34 10.02 -1.36 -14.50
N SER A 35 10.91 -0.36 -14.50
CA SER A 35 12.28 -0.56 -14.02
C SER A 35 12.30 -0.85 -12.51
N PRO A 36 13.27 -1.66 -12.02
CA PRO A 36 13.38 -1.94 -10.58
C PRO A 36 13.50 -0.68 -9.73
N LEU A 37 14.19 0.35 -10.25
CA LEU A 37 14.32 1.64 -9.57
C LEU A 37 12.99 2.37 -9.48
N ALA A 38 12.21 2.45 -10.57
CA ALA A 38 10.91 3.12 -10.56
C ALA A 38 9.94 2.42 -9.60
N LEU A 39 9.90 1.08 -9.62
CA LEU A 39 9.11 0.30 -8.67
C LEU A 39 9.54 0.58 -7.21
N SER A 40 10.84 0.64 -6.95
CA SER A 40 11.38 0.89 -5.60
C SER A 40 11.04 2.30 -5.09
N ILE A 41 11.16 3.32 -5.94
CA ILE A 41 10.78 4.70 -5.60
C ILE A 41 9.29 4.76 -5.29
N TRP A 42 8.44 4.20 -6.15
CA TRP A 42 7.00 4.18 -5.95
C TRP A 42 6.61 3.46 -4.66
N GLN A 43 7.18 2.27 -4.41
CA GLN A 43 6.86 1.47 -3.23
C GLN A 43 7.32 2.14 -1.93
N THR A 44 8.49 2.77 -1.94
CA THR A 44 9.01 3.53 -0.80
C THR A 44 8.16 4.76 -0.55
N GLY A 45 7.80 5.51 -1.59
CA GLY A 45 6.92 6.68 -1.49
C GLY A 45 5.54 6.32 -0.96
N LEU A 46 4.96 5.21 -1.43
CA LEU A 46 3.68 4.69 -0.92
C LEU A 46 3.79 4.34 0.57
N LEU A 47 4.85 3.63 0.97
CA LEU A 47 5.06 3.28 2.38
C LEU A 47 5.18 4.52 3.27
N VAL A 48 5.99 5.50 2.84
CA VAL A 48 6.14 6.77 3.57
C VAL A 48 4.81 7.52 3.66
N SER A 49 4.03 7.57 2.58
CA SER A 49 2.71 8.21 2.58
C SER A 49 1.75 7.54 3.57
N ILE A 50 1.71 6.20 3.58
CA ILE A 50 0.91 5.42 4.53
C ILE A 50 1.30 5.73 5.97
N LEU A 51 2.60 5.68 6.27
CA LEU A 51 3.10 5.99 7.62
C LEU A 51 2.78 7.42 8.01
N PHE A 52 2.87 8.37 7.08
CA PHE A 52 2.59 9.77 7.34
C PHE A 52 1.13 10.00 7.73
N HIS A 53 0.15 9.53 6.95
CA HIS A 53 -1.26 9.81 7.26
C HIS A 53 -1.85 8.95 8.39
N HIS A 54 -1.19 7.85 8.77
CA HIS A 54 -1.48 7.10 10.00
C HIS A 54 -0.68 7.56 11.22
N SER A 55 0.14 8.61 11.08
CA SER A 55 0.90 9.13 12.21
C SER A 55 0.03 9.99 13.13
N HIS A 56 0.44 10.10 14.39
CA HIS A 56 -0.17 11.02 15.36
C HIS A 56 0.48 12.42 15.32
N VAL A 57 1.14 12.77 14.21
CA VAL A 57 1.81 14.06 14.05
C VAL A 57 0.75 15.15 13.84
N ARG A 58 0.80 16.19 14.68
CA ARG A 58 -0.06 17.37 14.55
C ARG A 58 0.67 18.43 13.75
N LEU A 59 0.15 18.75 12.57
CA LEU A 59 0.71 19.80 11.72
C LEU A 59 -0.04 21.13 11.97
N PRO A 60 0.65 22.28 11.85
CA PRO A 60 -0.01 23.58 11.81
C PRO A 60 -1.04 23.64 10.67
N VAL A 61 -2.18 24.29 10.89
CA VAL A 61 -3.31 24.30 9.93
C VAL A 61 -2.91 24.79 8.53
N VAL A 62 -2.00 25.76 8.43
CA VAL A 62 -1.50 26.26 7.14
C VAL A 62 -0.72 25.18 6.39
N LEU A 63 0.11 24.42 7.10
CA LEU A 63 0.89 23.34 6.52
C LEU A 63 -0.02 22.19 6.12
N GLU A 64 -0.99 21.83 6.96
CA GLU A 64 -2.00 20.82 6.67
C GLU A 64 -2.73 21.14 5.36
N ARG A 65 -3.23 22.39 5.21
CA ARG A 65 -3.96 22.82 4.01
C ARG A 65 -3.11 22.78 2.75
N ARG A 66 -1.83 23.15 2.83
CA ARG A 66 -0.93 23.13 1.67
C ARG A 66 -0.57 21.69 1.27
N LEU A 67 -0.29 20.84 2.25
CA LEU A 67 0.08 19.45 2.01
C LEU A 67 -1.11 18.62 1.52
N ALA A 68 -2.32 18.89 2.01
CA ALA A 68 -3.54 18.21 1.59
C ALA A 68 -3.82 18.29 0.08
N LEU A 69 -3.21 19.23 -0.65
CA LEU A 69 -3.30 19.34 -2.11
C LEU A 69 -2.54 18.24 -2.85
N VAL A 70 -1.52 17.64 -2.22
CA VAL A 70 -0.58 16.73 -2.88
C VAL A 70 -0.46 15.38 -2.17
N VAL A 71 -0.74 15.31 -0.87
CA VAL A 71 -0.63 14.08 -0.07
C VAL A 71 -1.75 14.02 0.96
N VAL A 72 -2.21 12.81 1.27
CA VAL A 72 -3.15 12.60 2.38
C VAL A 72 -2.43 12.96 3.69
N THR A 73 -3.00 13.89 4.45
CA THR A 73 -2.43 14.33 5.74
C THR A 73 -3.06 13.59 6.92
N PRO A 74 -2.44 13.60 8.12
CA PRO A 74 -2.99 12.95 9.30
C PRO A 74 -4.41 13.39 9.64
N ARG A 75 -4.72 14.70 9.64
CA ARG A 75 -6.06 15.19 9.96
C ARG A 75 -7.08 14.78 8.89
N LEU A 76 -6.69 14.87 7.62
CA LEU A 76 -7.53 14.45 6.49
C LEU A 76 -7.90 12.98 6.60
N HIS A 77 -6.92 12.12 6.90
CA HIS A 77 -7.14 10.69 7.05
C HIS A 77 -8.05 10.35 8.24
N VAL A 78 -7.87 11.02 9.39
CA VAL A 78 -8.74 10.86 10.55
C VAL A 78 -10.19 11.24 10.23
N ILE A 79 -10.39 12.37 9.56
CA ILE A 79 -11.72 12.85 9.16
C ILE A 79 -12.40 11.87 8.18
N HIS A 80 -11.65 11.31 7.23
CA HIS A 80 -12.15 10.31 6.29
C HIS A 80 -12.70 9.06 6.98
N HIS A 81 -12.05 8.61 8.06
CA HIS A 81 -12.51 7.48 8.88
C HIS A 81 -13.48 7.87 10.00
N SER A 82 -13.87 9.15 10.09
CA SER A 82 -14.84 9.58 11.09
C SER A 82 -16.20 8.92 10.85
N ILE A 83 -16.81 8.45 11.93
CA ILE A 83 -18.18 7.96 11.94
C ILE A 83 -19.20 9.11 11.94
N VAL A 84 -18.75 10.33 12.26
CA VAL A 84 -19.58 11.53 12.33
C VAL A 84 -19.64 12.15 10.93
N ARG A 85 -20.81 12.07 10.28
CA ARG A 85 -20.99 12.55 8.89
C ARG A 85 -20.55 14.00 8.70
N THR A 86 -20.85 14.87 9.67
CA THR A 86 -20.46 16.29 9.59
C THR A 86 -18.96 16.51 9.62
N GLU A 87 -18.17 15.57 10.17
CA GLU A 87 -16.71 15.61 10.08
C GLU A 87 -16.28 15.15 8.69
N THR A 88 -16.79 14.01 8.20
CA THR A 88 -16.47 13.49 6.86
C THR A 88 -16.75 14.50 5.73
N ASP A 89 -17.83 15.27 5.85
CA ASP A 89 -18.26 16.26 4.86
C ASP A 89 -17.58 17.64 5.03
N SER A 90 -16.65 17.80 5.98
CA SER A 90 -15.97 19.06 6.30
C SER A 90 -14.64 19.30 5.55
N ASN A 91 -14.42 18.51 4.50
CA ASN A 91 -13.17 18.42 3.77
C ASN A 91 -12.88 19.66 2.90
#